data_AF-A2WM53-F1
#
_entry.id   AF-A2WM53-F1
#
_cell.length_a   1.000
_cell.length_b   1.000
_cell.length_c   1.000
_cell.angle_alpha   90.00
_cell.angle_beta   90.00
_cell.angle_gamma   90.00
#
_symmetry.space_group_name_H-M   'P 1'
#
loop_
_entity.id
_entity.type
_entity.pdbx_description
1 polymer ?
#
loop_
_entity_poly.entity_id
_entity_poly.type
_entity_poly.pdbx_seq_one_letter_code
_entity_poly.pdbx_strand_id
1 'polypeptide(L)'
;MASQAVAPLLLILMLAAAAGGASAAVQCGQVMQLMAPCMPYLAGAPGMTPYGICCDSLGVLNRMAPAPADRVAVCNCVKDAAAGFPAVDFSRASALPAACGLSISFTIAPNMDCNQVTEELRI
;
A
#
# COMPACT_ATOMS: atom_id res chain seq x y z
N MET A 1 34.71 -4.00 37.08
CA MET A 1 34.12 -2.82 36.42
C MET A 1 34.77 -2.73 35.05
N ALA A 2 34.10 -3.22 34.01
CA ALA A 2 34.61 -3.18 32.64
C ALA A 2 33.51 -2.56 31.77
N SER A 3 33.66 -1.25 31.53
CA SER A 3 33.06 -0.58 30.38
C SER A 3 33.56 -1.24 29.12
N GLN A 4 32.68 -1.51 28.16
CA GLN A 4 32.82 -0.97 26.79
C GLN A 4 31.45 -0.95 26.09
N ALA A 5 30.87 0.24 26.03
CA ALA A 5 30.19 0.87 24.89
C ALA A 5 29.69 0.00 23.71
N VAL A 6 28.82 -1.00 23.94
CA VAL A 6 28.07 -1.66 22.84
C VAL A 6 26.71 -1.01 22.55
N ALA A 7 26.27 -0.10 23.43
CA ALA A 7 24.93 0.47 23.39
C ALA A 7 24.64 1.48 22.24
N PRO A 8 25.58 2.31 21.72
CA PRO A 8 25.18 3.35 20.78
C PRO A 8 25.04 2.83 19.34
N LEU A 9 25.70 1.72 18.99
CA LEU A 9 25.69 1.20 17.61
C LEU A 9 24.36 0.53 17.23
N LEU A 10 23.70 -0.14 18.17
CA LEU A 10 22.40 -0.80 17.91
C LEU A 10 21.26 0.22 17.70
N LEU A 11 21.35 1.40 18.32
CA LEU A 11 20.38 2.48 18.14
C LEU A 11 20.48 3.13 16.75
N ILE A 12 21.68 3.16 16.14
CA ILE A 12 21.89 3.76 14.81
C ILE A 12 21.38 2.82 13.70
N LEU A 13 21.46 1.50 13.88
CA LEU A 13 20.90 0.53 12.93
C LEU A 13 19.36 0.54 12.87
N MET A 14 18.67 0.87 13.96
CA MET A 14 17.20 1.04 13.93
C MET A 14 16.78 2.31 13.17
N LEU A 15 17.64 3.33 13.13
CA LEU A 15 17.35 4.57 12.38
C LEU A 15 17.63 4.43 10.87
N ALA A 16 18.46 3.45 10.46
CA ALA A 16 18.72 3.17 9.04
C ALA A 16 17.54 2.44 8.35
N ALA A 17 16.62 1.85 9.10
CA ALA A 17 15.38 1.29 8.55
C ALA A 17 14.36 2.37 8.10
N ALA A 18 14.61 3.64 8.41
CA ALA A 18 13.83 4.78 7.92
C ALA A 18 14.32 5.33 6.56
N ALA A 19 15.30 4.67 5.92
CA ALA A 19 15.82 5.08 4.61
C ALA A 19 14.92 4.65 3.42
N GLY A 20 13.71 4.15 3.66
CA GLY A 20 12.66 4.09 2.65
C GLY A 20 11.90 5.41 2.65
N GLY A 21 12.06 6.21 1.59
CA GLY A 21 11.56 7.58 1.48
C GLY A 21 10.16 7.78 2.03
N ALA A 22 10.08 8.25 3.28
CA ALA A 22 8.85 8.72 3.89
C ALA A 22 8.85 10.25 3.77
N SER A 23 8.43 10.75 2.60
CA SER A 23 7.79 12.07 2.58
C SER A 23 6.67 12.01 3.61
N ALA A 24 6.52 13.04 4.43
CA ALA A 24 5.60 13.09 5.55
C ALA A 24 4.09 12.94 5.19
N ALA A 25 3.74 12.57 3.96
CA ALA A 25 2.38 12.58 3.42
C ALA A 25 1.69 11.19 3.39
N VAL A 26 2.42 10.08 3.17
CA VAL A 26 1.81 8.73 3.07
C VAL A 26 2.72 7.70 3.75
N GLN A 27 2.28 7.13 4.87
CA GLN A 27 2.99 6.00 5.50
C GLN A 27 2.51 4.66 4.93
N CYS A 28 3.43 3.84 4.41
CA CYS A 28 3.07 2.50 3.94
C CYS A 28 2.46 1.62 5.03
N GLY A 29 2.86 1.78 6.29
CA GLY A 29 2.20 1.10 7.42
C GLY A 29 0.70 1.40 7.49
N GLN A 30 0.30 2.64 7.24
CA GLN A 30 -1.13 3.02 7.17
C GLN A 30 -1.82 2.39 5.96
N VAL A 31 -1.15 2.34 4.81
CA VAL A 31 -1.68 1.68 3.60
C VAL A 31 -1.94 0.19 3.87
N MET A 32 -1.00 -0.50 4.52
CA MET A 32 -1.16 -1.90 4.92
C MET A 32 -2.38 -2.11 5.82
N GLN A 33 -2.57 -1.25 6.83
CA GLN A 33 -3.70 -1.35 7.75
C GLN A 33 -5.04 -1.14 7.03
N LEU A 34 -5.10 -0.23 6.05
CA LEU A 34 -6.29 0.03 5.24
C LEU A 34 -6.58 -1.12 4.24
N MET A 35 -5.56 -1.85 3.78
CA MET A 35 -5.76 -3.02 2.90
C MET A 35 -6.07 -4.32 3.65
N ALA A 36 -5.68 -4.44 4.92
CA ALA A 36 -5.94 -5.60 5.76
C ALA A 36 -7.39 -6.14 5.72
N PRO A 37 -8.46 -5.31 5.83
CA PRO A 37 -9.84 -5.79 5.76
C PRO A 37 -10.24 -6.35 4.38
N CYS A 38 -9.48 -6.05 3.32
CA CYS A 38 -9.74 -6.56 1.97
C CYS A 38 -9.09 -7.92 1.70
N MET A 39 -8.17 -8.36 2.57
CA MET A 39 -7.46 -9.63 2.44
C MET A 39 -8.33 -10.87 2.16
N PRO A 40 -9.47 -11.11 2.82
CA PRO A 40 -10.27 -12.31 2.52
C PRO A 40 -10.86 -12.30 1.10
N TYR A 41 -11.19 -11.12 0.57
CA TYR A 41 -11.59 -10.99 -0.83
C TYR A 41 -10.40 -11.17 -1.76
N LEU A 42 -9.28 -10.51 -1.46
CA LEU A 42 -8.03 -10.61 -2.24
C LEU A 42 -7.49 -12.04 -2.28
N ALA A 43 -7.69 -12.83 -1.22
CA ALA A 43 -7.26 -14.22 -1.14
C ALA A 43 -8.11 -15.20 -1.97
N GLY A 44 -9.15 -14.72 -2.65
CA GLY A 44 -9.98 -15.56 -3.51
C GLY A 44 -10.95 -16.46 -2.78
N ALA A 45 -11.30 -16.16 -1.52
CA ALA A 45 -12.29 -16.95 -0.80
C ALA A 45 -13.63 -17.01 -1.57
N PRO A 46 -14.25 -18.20 -1.72
CA PRO A 46 -15.48 -18.35 -2.49
C PRO A 46 -16.62 -17.55 -1.86
N GLY A 47 -17.41 -16.85 -2.68
CA GLY A 47 -18.54 -16.04 -2.22
C GLY A 47 -18.15 -14.70 -1.57
N MET A 48 -16.86 -14.40 -1.42
CA MET A 48 -16.44 -13.13 -0.84
C MET A 48 -16.66 -11.99 -1.83
N THR A 49 -17.35 -10.95 -1.37
CA THR A 49 -17.48 -9.66 -2.04
C THR A 49 -16.80 -8.59 -1.18
N PRO A 50 -16.19 -7.55 -1.78
CA PRO A 50 -15.61 -6.47 -1.02
C PRO A 50 -16.75 -5.52 -0.65
N TYR A 51 -17.15 -5.52 0.62
CA TYR A 51 -18.18 -4.61 1.14
C TYR A 51 -17.80 -4.14 2.55
N GLY A 52 -18.52 -3.13 3.02
CA GLY A 52 -18.30 -2.56 4.35
C GLY A 52 -16.88 -2.02 4.52
N ILE A 53 -16.18 -2.50 5.55
CA ILE A 53 -14.89 -1.97 6.02
C ILE A 53 -13.82 -1.98 4.92
N CYS A 54 -13.81 -3.00 4.05
CA CYS A 54 -12.84 -3.04 2.95
C CYS A 54 -13.03 -1.87 1.97
N CYS A 55 -14.27 -1.63 1.51
CA CYS A 55 -14.54 -0.54 0.58
C CYS A 55 -14.40 0.84 1.22
N ASP A 56 -14.77 0.99 2.49
CA ASP A 56 -14.56 2.23 3.24
C ASP A 56 -13.06 2.56 3.33
N SER A 57 -12.23 1.56 3.64
CA SER A 57 -10.77 1.71 3.73
C SER A 57 -10.14 2.05 2.38
N LEU A 58 -10.63 1.47 1.28
CA LEU A 58 -10.22 1.86 -0.08
C LEU A 58 -10.64 3.29 -0.43
N GLY A 59 -11.81 3.73 0.03
CA GLY A 59 -12.25 5.11 -0.10
C GLY A 59 -11.30 6.08 0.61
N VAL A 60 -10.83 5.71 1.82
CA VAL A 60 -9.81 6.47 2.55
C VAL A 60 -8.49 6.50 1.79
N LEU A 61 -8.00 5.35 1.30
CA LEU A 61 -6.78 5.27 0.49
C LEU A 61 -6.84 6.18 -0.74
N ASN A 62 -7.99 6.21 -1.43
CA ASN A 62 -8.19 7.08 -2.59
C ASN A 62 -8.09 8.57 -2.23
N ARG A 63 -8.61 8.97 -1.06
CA ARG A 63 -8.52 10.35 -0.57
C ARG A 63 -7.13 10.73 -0.06
N MET A 64 -6.31 9.76 0.33
CA MET A 64 -4.91 9.97 0.72
C MET A 64 -3.99 10.29 -0.47
N ALA A 65 -4.48 10.12 -1.71
CA ALA A 65 -3.69 10.32 -2.92
C ALA A 65 -4.24 11.44 -3.84
N PRO A 66 -4.42 12.68 -3.35
CA PRO A 66 -4.97 13.75 -4.17
C PRO A 66 -3.97 14.25 -5.23
N ALA A 67 -2.68 14.31 -4.88
CA ALA A 67 -1.61 14.74 -5.78
C ALA A 67 -0.95 13.55 -6.49
N PRO A 68 -0.33 13.77 -7.67
CA PRO A 68 0.40 12.72 -8.38
C PRO A 68 1.53 12.10 -7.55
N ALA A 69 2.24 12.91 -6.76
CA ALA A 69 3.30 12.40 -5.87
C ALA A 69 2.75 11.45 -4.79
N ASP A 70 1.57 11.75 -4.24
CA ASP A 70 0.91 10.90 -3.24
C ASP A 70 0.40 9.60 -3.88
N ARG A 71 -0.11 9.66 -5.12
CA ARG A 71 -0.51 8.46 -5.89
C ARG A 71 0.66 7.53 -6.14
N VAL A 72 1.82 8.08 -6.52
CA VAL A 72 3.06 7.30 -6.69
C VAL A 72 3.49 6.68 -5.36
N ALA A 73 3.41 7.43 -4.25
CA ALA A 73 3.73 6.92 -2.92
C ALA A 73 2.78 5.78 -2.49
N VAL A 74 1.46 5.97 -2.59
CA VAL A 74 0.45 4.94 -2.30
C VAL A 74 0.66 3.72 -3.18
N CYS A 75 0.89 3.90 -4.48
CA CYS A 75 1.16 2.79 -5.39
C CYS A 75 2.38 1.97 -4.94
N ASN A 76 3.50 2.62 -4.62
CA ASN A 76 4.69 1.90 -4.14
C ASN A 76 4.42 1.16 -2.83
N CYS A 77 3.63 1.74 -1.92
CA CYS A 77 3.22 1.05 -0.70
C CYS A 77 2.32 -0.17 -0.97
N VAL A 78 1.36 -0.06 -1.89
CA VAL A 78 0.49 -1.18 -2.29
C VAL A 78 1.30 -2.29 -2.99
N LYS A 79 2.38 -1.93 -3.71
CA LYS A 79 3.28 -2.89 -4.34
C LYS A 79 4.00 -3.73 -3.30
N ASP A 80 4.59 -3.07 -2.31
CA ASP A 80 5.29 -3.72 -1.21
C ASP A 80 4.31 -4.57 -0.38
N ALA A 81 3.10 -4.04 -0.15
CA ALA A 81 2.00 -4.77 0.46
C ALA A 81 1.71 -6.10 -0.23
N ALA A 82 1.47 -6.05 -1.54
CA ALA A 82 1.14 -7.22 -2.33
C ALA A 82 2.26 -8.27 -2.32
N ALA A 83 3.53 -7.84 -2.27
CA ALA A 83 4.67 -8.74 -2.16
C ALA A 83 4.74 -9.46 -0.80
N GLY A 84 4.26 -8.82 0.28
CA GLY A 84 4.19 -9.39 1.62
C GLY A 84 3.05 -10.40 1.83
N PHE A 85 2.12 -10.53 0.88
CA PHE A 85 0.95 -11.40 1.00
C PHE A 85 1.02 -12.58 0.01
N PRO A 86 1.33 -13.82 0.47
CA PRO A 86 1.58 -14.96 -0.41
C PRO A 86 0.35 -15.50 -1.17
N ALA A 87 -0.85 -14.96 -0.92
CA ALA A 87 -2.11 -15.51 -1.42
C ALA A 87 -2.98 -14.49 -2.19
N VAL A 88 -2.44 -13.38 -2.70
CA VAL A 88 -3.24 -12.39 -3.42
C VAL A 88 -3.61 -12.87 -4.83
N ASP A 89 -4.91 -12.94 -5.11
CA ASP A 89 -5.46 -13.07 -6.45
C ASP A 89 -5.47 -11.70 -7.13
N PHE A 90 -4.56 -11.50 -8.08
CA PHE A 90 -4.42 -10.22 -8.79
C PHE A 90 -5.61 -9.89 -9.71
N SER A 91 -6.40 -10.87 -10.14
CA SER A 91 -7.64 -10.63 -10.90
C SER A 91 -8.69 -10.00 -9.99
N ARG A 92 -8.76 -10.43 -8.73
CA ARG A 92 -9.60 -9.80 -7.71
C ARG A 92 -9.06 -8.47 -7.26
N ALA A 93 -7.75 -8.33 -7.10
CA ALA A 93 -7.11 -7.07 -6.72
C ALA A 93 -7.38 -5.95 -7.74
N SER A 94 -7.30 -6.27 -9.04
CA SER A 94 -7.63 -5.33 -10.11
C SER A 94 -9.13 -5.00 -10.19
N ALA A 95 -10.01 -5.96 -9.90
CA ALA A 95 -11.46 -5.74 -9.86
C ALA A 95 -11.98 -5.03 -8.59
N LEU A 96 -11.19 -5.05 -7.51
CA LEU A 96 -11.54 -4.53 -6.19
C LEU A 96 -12.11 -3.10 -6.20
N PRO A 97 -11.47 -2.10 -6.82
CA PRO A 97 -12.04 -0.75 -6.85
C PRO A 97 -13.40 -0.67 -7.55
N ALA A 98 -13.55 -1.30 -8.71
CA ALA A 98 -14.82 -1.34 -9.42
C ALA A 98 -15.90 -2.06 -8.60
N ALA A 99 -15.55 -3.15 -7.92
CA ALA A 99 -16.44 -3.88 -7.04
C ALA A 99 -16.88 -3.06 -5.80
N CYS A 100 -16.06 -2.08 -5.37
CA CYS A 100 -16.40 -1.12 -4.33
C CYS A 100 -17.10 0.15 -4.86
N GLY A 101 -17.38 0.25 -6.17
CA GLY A 101 -17.93 1.46 -6.77
C GLY A 101 -16.97 2.65 -6.78
N LEU A 102 -15.66 2.40 -6.67
CA LEU A 102 -14.61 3.41 -6.66
C LEU A 102 -13.93 3.47 -8.03
N SER A 103 -13.57 4.68 -8.45
CA SER A 103 -12.67 4.92 -9.57
C SER A 103 -11.30 5.32 -9.02
N ILE A 104 -10.28 4.48 -9.24
CA ILE A 104 -8.88 4.81 -8.94
C ILE A 104 -8.08 4.86 -10.23
N SER A 105 -7.18 5.83 -10.30
CA SER A 105 -6.31 6.13 -11.45
C SER A 105 -5.11 5.18 -11.59
N PHE A 106 -5.11 4.03 -10.92
CA PHE A 106 -4.05 3.04 -11.06
C PHE A 106 -4.59 1.62 -10.91
N THR A 107 -4.00 0.70 -11.68
CA THR A 107 -4.34 -0.72 -11.63
C THR A 107 -3.43 -1.45 -10.66
N ILE A 108 -4.01 -2.26 -9.77
CA ILE A 108 -3.25 -3.14 -8.88
C ILE A 108 -2.90 -4.40 -9.65
N ALA A 109 -1.62 -4.52 -10.03
CA ALA A 109 -1.09 -5.62 -10.84
C ALA A 109 0.27 -6.08 -10.27
N PRO A 110 0.68 -7.35 -10.48
CA PRO A 110 1.93 -7.90 -9.93
C PRO A 110 3.17 -7.15 -10.41
N ASN A 111 3.11 -6.58 -11.62
CA ASN A 111 4.17 -5.78 -12.24
C ASN A 111 3.74 -4.32 -12.45
N MET A 112 2.94 -3.76 -11.54
CA MET A 112 2.51 -2.37 -11.69
C MET A 112 3.70 -1.39 -11.67
N ASP A 113 3.70 -0.49 -12.65
CA ASP A 113 4.64 0.63 -12.73
C ASP A 113 4.01 1.86 -12.09
N CYS A 114 4.53 2.26 -10.94
CA CYS A 114 3.99 3.38 -10.17
C CYS A 114 4.38 4.75 -10.75
N ASN A 115 5.27 4.83 -11.75
CA ASN A 115 5.64 6.08 -12.41
C ASN A 115 4.67 6.44 -13.55
N GLN A 116 3.95 5.47 -14.10
CA GLN A 116 2.89 5.72 -15.09
C GLN A 116 1.67 6.45 -14.50
N VAL A 117 1.49 6.42 -13.17
CA VAL A 117 0.39 7.09 -12.47
C VAL A 117 0.46 8.63 -12.59
N THR A 118 1.63 9.16 -12.94
CA THR A 118 1.84 10.57 -13.26
C THR A 118 1.44 10.96 -14.69
N GLU A 119 1.38 9.99 -15.62
CA GLU A 119 1.21 10.26 -17.05
C GLU A 119 -0.28 10.38 -17.44
N GLU A 120 -1.17 9.62 -16.77
CA GLU A 120 -2.63 9.63 -17.05
C GLU A 120 -3.35 10.92 -16.60
N LEU A 121 -2.71 11.74 -15.76
CA LEU A 121 -3.23 13.05 -15.30
C LEU A 121 -2.63 14.26 -16.03
N ARG A 122 -1.71 14.06 -16.99
CA ARG A 122 -1.16 15.15 -17.81
C ARG A 122 -1.97 15.37 -19.10
N ILE A 123 -3.04 14.61 -19.34
CA ILE A 123 -3.91 14.71 -20.50
C ILE A 123 -5.19 15.45 -20.12
#